data_AF-A0A2V5LXS6-F1
#
_entry.id   AF-A0A2V5LXS6-F1
#
_cell.length_a   1.000
_cell.length_b   1.000
_cell.length_c   1.000
_cell.angle_alpha   90.00
_cell.angle_beta   90.00
_cell.angle_gamma   90.00
#
_symmetry.space_group_name_H-M   'P 1'
#
loop_
_entity.id
_entity.type
_entity.pdbx_description
1 polymer ?
#
loop_
_entity_poly.entity_id
_entity_poly.type
_entity_poly.pdbx_seq_one_letter_code
_entity_poly.pdbx_strand_id
1 'polypeptide(L)'
;MRTALLLRQTRMHFPRLDVGQIKIMPIEKGGSDRKFYRIHCATDPVTAGLILVKYNLEREENRHYVQIARFLDAHGIRVPKIYFHDPAEGLIWIEDLGERDLYSYQHEGWLV
;
A
#
# COMPACT_ATOMS: atom_id res chain seq x y z
N MET A 1 9.27 -1.52 -14.54
CA MET A 1 7.80 -1.41 -14.77
C MET A 1 7.47 0.05 -14.95
N ARG A 2 6.74 0.45 -15.99
CA ARG A 2 6.42 1.86 -16.26
C ARG A 2 5.28 2.31 -15.33
N THR A 3 5.45 3.43 -14.62
CA THR A 3 4.46 4.06 -13.72
C THR A 3 3.06 4.18 -14.34
N ALA A 4 2.99 4.35 -15.67
CA ALA A 4 1.74 4.39 -16.43
C ALA A 4 0.87 3.11 -16.31
N LEU A 5 1.48 1.92 -16.19
CA LEU A 5 0.73 0.67 -16.02
C LEU A 5 0.07 0.62 -14.64
N LEU A 6 0.81 1.01 -13.60
CA LEU A 6 0.30 1.06 -12.23
C LEU A 6 -0.81 2.10 -12.06
N LEU A 7 -0.67 3.25 -12.71
CA LEU A 7 -1.73 4.27 -12.78
C LEU A 7 -3.00 3.71 -13.43
N ARG A 8 -2.85 3.02 -14.56
CA ARG A 8 -3.99 2.40 -15.25
C ARG A 8 -4.70 1.36 -14.37
N GLN A 9 -3.94 0.46 -13.76
CA GLN A 9 -4.50 -0.57 -12.87
C GLN A 9 -5.20 0.06 -11.66
N THR A 10 -4.58 1.06 -11.04
CA THR A 10 -5.20 1.81 -9.94
C THR A 10 -6.52 2.46 -10.37
N ARG A 11 -6.58 3.12 -11.54
CA ARG A 11 -7.82 3.71 -12.05
C ARG A 11 -8.94 2.68 -12.29
N MET A 12 -8.61 1.47 -12.75
CA MET A 12 -9.62 0.43 -12.98
C MET A 12 -10.33 0.04 -11.69
N HIS A 13 -9.62 0.01 -10.57
CA HIS A 13 -10.18 -0.35 -9.26
C HIS A 13 -10.69 0.86 -8.46
N PHE A 14 -10.18 2.05 -8.75
CA PHE A 14 -10.54 3.31 -8.10
C PHE A 14 -10.90 4.37 -9.16
N PRO A 15 -12.04 4.22 -9.87
CA PRO A 15 -12.40 5.08 -11.00
C PRO A 15 -12.71 6.53 -10.60
N ARG A 16 -12.91 6.80 -9.30
CA ARG A 16 -13.13 8.13 -8.75
C ARG A 16 -11.85 8.95 -8.59
N LEU A 17 -10.67 8.32 -8.69
CA LEU A 17 -9.39 9.04 -8.59
C LEU A 17 -9.12 9.79 -9.90
N ASP A 18 -8.87 11.09 -9.79
CA ASP A 18 -8.48 11.92 -10.93
C ASP A 18 -7.01 11.69 -11.29
N VAL A 19 -6.78 10.97 -12.40
CA VAL A 19 -5.44 10.61 -12.90
C VAL A 19 -4.54 11.82 -13.13
N GLY A 20 -5.10 12.98 -13.49
CA GLY A 20 -4.32 14.22 -13.67
C GLY A 20 -3.69 14.73 -12.37
N GLN A 21 -4.12 14.21 -11.23
CA GLN A 21 -3.69 14.61 -9.90
C GLN A 21 -3.06 13.45 -9.10
N ILE A 22 -2.90 12.27 -9.71
CA ILE A 22 -2.26 11.14 -9.05
C ILE A 22 -0.74 11.28 -9.13
N LYS A 23 -0.09 11.33 -7.97
CA LYS A 23 1.36 11.20 -7.85
C LYS A 23 1.70 9.82 -7.28
N ILE A 24 2.57 9.08 -7.97
CA ILE A 24 3.10 7.80 -7.48
C ILE A 24 4.55 8.00 -7.07
N MET A 25 4.85 7.70 -5.81
CA MET A 25 6.20 7.80 -5.24
C MET A 25 6.63 6.44 -4.68
N PRO A 26 7.84 5.94 -5.01
CA PRO A 26 8.35 4.71 -4.40
C PRO A 26 8.62 4.91 -2.91
N ILE A 27 8.37 3.87 -2.12
CA ILE A 27 8.83 3.76 -0.73
C ILE A 27 10.03 2.82 -0.75
N GLU A 28 11.23 3.36 -0.53
CA GLU A 28 12.49 2.62 -0.69
C GLU A 28 12.84 1.74 0.53
N LYS A 29 12.25 2.01 1.69
CA LYS A 29 12.48 1.24 2.92
C LYS A 29 11.62 -0.03 2.98
N GLY A 30 12.20 -1.14 3.44
CA GLY A 30 11.44 -2.27 3.99
C GLY A 30 10.79 -3.25 2.99
N GLY A 31 11.27 -3.29 1.74
CA GLY A 31 10.62 -4.06 0.67
C GLY A 31 10.86 -5.57 0.63
N SER A 32 12.03 -6.07 1.03
CA SER A 32 12.52 -7.37 0.51
C SER A 32 12.31 -7.42 -1.02
N ASP A 33 11.69 -8.46 -1.56
CA ASP A 33 11.35 -8.61 -2.98
C ASP A 33 10.07 -7.82 -3.38
N ARG A 34 9.41 -7.16 -2.43
CA ARG A 34 8.18 -6.40 -2.65
C ARG A 34 8.50 -4.93 -2.83
N LYS A 35 7.79 -4.29 -3.75
CA LYS A 35 7.92 -2.86 -4.03
C LYS A 35 6.68 -2.15 -3.54
N PHE A 36 6.88 -1.10 -2.76
CA PHE A 36 5.83 -0.27 -2.20
C PHE A 36 5.82 1.07 -2.93
N TYR A 37 4.63 1.55 -3.24
CA TYR A 37 4.39 2.81 -3.93
C TYR A 37 3.30 3.57 -3.20
N ARG A 38 3.59 4.78 -2.76
CA ARG A 38 2.59 5.70 -2.24
C ARG A 38 1.90 6.40 -3.40
N ILE A 39 0.58 6.33 -3.41
CA ILE A 39 -0.31 6.98 -4.36
C ILE A 39 -1.00 8.13 -3.62
N HIS A 40 -0.66 9.36 -4.01
CA HIS A 40 -1.33 10.57 -3.51
C HIS A 40 -2.34 11.05 -4.54
N CYS A 41 -3.57 11.35 -4.09
CA CYS A 41 -4.61 11.97 -4.90
C CYS A 41 -5.03 13.29 -4.25
N ALA A 42 -4.89 14.41 -4.96
CA ALA A 42 -5.11 15.75 -4.40
C ALA A 42 -6.60 16.09 -4.15
N THR A 43 -7.52 15.32 -4.70
CA THR A 43 -8.95 15.67 -4.81
C THR A 43 -9.86 15.02 -3.77
N ASP A 44 -9.39 14.06 -2.97
CA ASP A 44 -10.21 13.38 -1.95
C ASP A 44 -9.40 13.07 -0.68
N PRO A 45 -9.70 13.73 0.46
CA PRO A 45 -9.02 13.53 1.75
C PRO A 45 -9.10 12.10 2.30
N VAL A 46 -10.14 11.34 1.97
CA VAL A 46 -10.34 9.95 2.44
C VAL A 46 -9.48 8.97 1.64
N THR A 47 -9.18 9.31 0.39
CA THR A 47 -8.21 8.60 -0.47
C THR A 47 -6.84 9.29 -0.56
N ALA A 48 -6.55 10.24 0.33
CA ALA A 48 -5.35 11.08 0.26
C ALA A 48 -4.03 10.29 0.36
N GLY A 49 -4.07 9.07 0.86
CA GLY A 49 -2.95 8.12 0.78
C GLY A 49 -3.45 6.70 0.52
N LEU A 50 -2.98 6.11 -0.57
CA LEU A 50 -3.15 4.70 -0.89
C LEU A 50 -1.76 4.09 -1.09
N ILE A 51 -1.49 2.94 -0.49
CA ILE A 51 -0.24 2.22 -0.76
C ILE A 51 -0.53 1.09 -1.75
N LEU A 52 0.20 1.10 -2.85
CA LEU A 52 0.25 0.00 -3.79
C LEU A 52 1.49 -0.87 -3.48
N VAL A 53 1.24 -2.15 -3.25
CA VAL A 53 2.26 -3.18 -3.08
C VAL A 53 2.33 -4.02 -4.35
N LYS A 54 3.54 -4.21 -4.87
CA LYS A 54 3.84 -5.13 -5.97
C LYS A 54 4.77 -6.22 -5.49
N TYR A 55 4.37 -7.47 -5.61
CA TYR A 55 5.19 -8.63 -5.30
C TYR A 55 5.49 -9.48 -6.55
N ASN A 56 6.58 -10.25 -6.51
CA ASN A 56 6.91 -11.25 -7.53
C ASN A 56 6.18 -12.57 -7.22
N LEU A 57 5.85 -13.32 -8.28
CA LEU A 57 5.18 -14.62 -8.14
C LEU A 57 6.15 -15.78 -7.84
N GLU A 58 7.46 -15.48 -7.79
CA GLU A 58 8.54 -16.44 -7.57
C GLU A 58 8.56 -16.99 -6.14
N ARG A 59 8.15 -16.17 -5.16
CA ARG A 59 7.99 -16.62 -3.77
C ARG A 59 6.52 -16.87 -3.46
N GLU A 60 6.18 -18.13 -3.26
CA GLU A 60 4.82 -18.57 -2.92
C GLU A 60 4.27 -17.83 -1.68
N GLU A 61 5.13 -17.62 -0.68
CA GLU A 61 4.80 -16.91 0.56
C GLU A 61 4.17 -15.52 0.33
N ASN A 62 4.61 -14.80 -0.72
CA ASN A 62 4.07 -13.48 -1.04
C ASN A 62 2.59 -13.52 -1.42
N ARG A 63 2.07 -14.67 -1.89
CA ARG A 63 0.65 -14.86 -2.21
C ARG A 63 -0.23 -14.88 -0.96
N HIS A 64 0.33 -15.20 0.20
CA HIS A 64 -0.40 -15.26 1.46
C HIS A 64 -0.57 -13.90 2.14
N TYR A 65 0.06 -12.83 1.63
CA TYR A 65 0.01 -11.49 2.23
C TYR A 65 -1.43 -11.06 2.59
N VAL A 66 -2.35 -11.17 1.62
CA VAL A 66 -3.74 -10.72 1.79
C VAL A 66 -4.52 -11.64 2.72
N GLN A 67 -4.26 -12.95 2.68
CA GLN A 67 -4.90 -13.90 3.57
C GLN A 67 -4.48 -13.67 5.03
N ILE A 68 -3.19 -13.43 5.27
CA ILE A 68 -2.65 -13.11 6.60
C ILE A 68 -3.22 -11.80 7.10
N ALA A 69 -3.21 -10.73 6.28
CA ALA A 69 -3.74 -9.43 6.66
C ALA A 69 -5.23 -9.52 7.06
N ARG A 70 -6.05 -10.18 6.24
CA ARG A 70 -7.48 -10.39 6.56
C ARG A 70 -7.70 -11.23 7.81
N PHE A 71 -6.88 -12.25 8.03
CA PHE A 71 -6.94 -13.07 9.23
C PHE A 71 -6.66 -12.23 10.49
N LEU A 72 -5.61 -11.41 10.47
CA LEU A 72 -5.24 -10.54 11.59
C LEU A 72 -6.33 -9.49 11.87
N ASP A 73 -6.86 -8.86 10.82
CA ASP A 73 -7.96 -7.89 10.92
C ASP A 73 -9.22 -8.50 11.56
N ALA A 74 -9.60 -9.71 11.13
CA ALA A 74 -10.74 -10.46 11.68
C ALA A 74 -10.58 -10.79 13.17
N HIS A 75 -9.35 -10.81 13.70
CA HIS A 75 -9.04 -11.04 15.11
C HIS A 75 -8.78 -9.73 15.88
N GLY A 76 -9.09 -8.57 15.30
CA GLY A 76 -8.95 -7.27 15.95
C GLY A 76 -7.50 -6.76 16.05
N ILE A 77 -6.57 -7.39 15.33
CA ILE A 77 -5.18 -6.91 15.26
C ILE A 77 -5.12 -5.77 14.25
N ARG A 78 -4.57 -4.63 14.67
CA ARG A 78 -4.45 -3.45 13.79
C ARG A 78 -3.45 -3.71 12.67
N VAL A 79 -3.98 -3.88 11.46
CA VAL A 79 -3.24 -4.00 10.21
C VAL A 79 -3.79 -3.01 9.18
N PRO A 80 -3.02 -2.62 8.16
CA PRO A 80 -3.56 -1.81 7.07
C PRO A 80 -4.73 -2.51 6.40
N LYS A 81 -5.84 -1.80 6.17
CA LYS A 81 -6.97 -2.37 5.43
C LYS A 81 -6.56 -2.75 4.02
N ILE A 82 -7.04 -3.91 3.55
CA ILE A 82 -6.90 -4.33 2.15
C ILE A 82 -8.10 -3.82 1.36
N TYR A 83 -7.88 -2.90 0.43
CA TYR A 83 -8.94 -2.40 -0.45
C TYR A 83 -9.13 -3.30 -1.67
N PHE A 84 -8.03 -3.74 -2.28
CA PHE A 84 -8.09 -4.60 -3.46
C PHE A 84 -6.85 -5.49 -3.58
N HIS A 85 -7.01 -6.66 -4.21
CA HIS A 85 -5.94 -7.61 -4.49
C HIS A 85 -6.11 -8.20 -5.88
N ASP A 86 -5.10 -8.04 -6.72
CA ASP A 86 -4.95 -8.76 -7.97
C ASP A 86 -3.83 -9.81 -7.81
N PRO A 87 -4.17 -11.08 -7.54
CA PRO A 87 -3.18 -12.14 -7.37
C PRO A 87 -2.49 -12.55 -8.67
N ALA A 88 -3.11 -12.32 -9.84
CA ALA A 88 -2.53 -12.67 -11.13
C ALA A 88 -1.40 -11.70 -11.47
N GLU A 89 -1.61 -10.42 -11.22
CA GLU A 89 -0.60 -9.37 -11.43
C GLU A 89 0.25 -9.12 -10.18
N GLY A 90 -0.02 -9.79 -9.06
CA GLY A 90 0.72 -9.62 -7.80
C GLY A 90 0.65 -8.19 -7.24
N LEU A 91 -0.52 -7.56 -7.31
CA LEU A 91 -0.77 -6.19 -6.87
C LEU A 91 -1.74 -6.14 -5.71
N ILE A 92 -1.46 -5.29 -4.72
CA ILE A 92 -2.31 -5.12 -3.54
C ILE A 92 -2.43 -3.63 -3.28
N TRP A 93 -3.66 -3.15 -3.09
CA TRP A 93 -3.93 -1.78 -2.67
C TRP A 93 -4.38 -1.80 -1.22
N ILE A 94 -3.63 -1.09 -0.38
CA ILE A 94 -3.81 -1.08 1.07
C ILE A 94 -3.90 0.37 1.60
N GLU A 95 -4.46 0.50 2.79
CA GLU A 95 -4.51 1.75 3.55
C GLU A 95 -3.10 2.34 3.77
N ASP A 96 -2.98 3.66 3.59
CA ASP A 96 -1.78 4.40 3.96
C ASP A 96 -1.87 4.86 5.42
N LEU A 97 -0.96 4.35 6.25
CA LEU A 97 -0.87 4.70 7.68
C LEU A 97 0.03 5.92 7.94
N GLY A 98 0.52 6.58 6.87
CA GLY A 98 1.38 7.75 6.96
C GLY A 98 2.87 7.41 6.91
N GLU A 99 3.71 8.36 7.34
CA GLU A 99 5.15 8.32 7.08
C GLU A 99 6.01 8.03 8.32
N ARG A 100 5.41 8.08 9.52
CA ARG A 100 6.15 7.92 10.77
C ARG A 100 6.32 6.43 11.10
N ASP A 101 7.56 5.97 11.02
CA ASP A 101 7.96 4.65 11.49
C ASP A 101 8.36 4.71 12.99
N LEU A 102 8.56 3.55 13.62
CA LEU A 102 8.96 3.49 15.04
C LEU A 102 10.30 4.22 15.29
N TYR A 103 11.23 4.17 14.34
CA TYR A 103 12.53 4.83 14.45
C TYR A 103 12.39 6.37 14.43
N SER A 104 11.36 6.91 13.78
CA SER A 104 11.06 8.34 13.76
C SER A 104 10.86 8.92 15.18
N TYR A 105 10.48 8.08 16.14
CA TYR A 105 10.25 8.43 17.54
C TYR A 105 11.49 8.29 18.43
N GLN A 106 12.67 7.97 17.89
CA GLN A 106 13.87 7.66 18.68
C GLN A 106 14.34 8.79 19.63
N HIS A 107 13.96 10.04 19.36
CA HIS A 107 14.31 11.21 20.16
C HIS A 107 13.14 11.71 21.02
N GLU A 108 11.97 11.09 20.92
CA GLU A 108 10.83 11.42 21.77
C GLU A 108 10.99 10.77 23.14
N GLY A 109 10.60 11.50 24.18
CA GLY A 109 10.56 10.95 25.53
C GLY A 109 9.53 9.82 25.60
N TRP A 110 9.86 8.74 26.29
CA TRP A 110 8.89 7.69 26.61
C TRP A 110 7.96 8.29 27.67
N LEU A 111 6.85 8.87 27.24
CA LEU A 111 5.80 9.30 28.15
C LEU A 111 5.21 8.03 28.81
N VAL A 112 5.45 7.90 30.10
CA VAL A 112 4.76 6.96 31.00
C VAL A 112 3.66 7.74 31.72
#